data_AF-A0A3A6P225-F1
#
_entry.id   AF-A0A3A6P225-F1
#
_cell.length_a   1.000
_cell.length_b   1.000
_cell.length_c   1.000
_cell.angle_alpha   90.00
_cell.angle_beta   90.00
_cell.angle_gamma   90.00
#
_symmetry.space_group_name_H-M   'P 1'
#
loop_
_entity.id
_entity.type
_entity.pdbx_description
1 polymer ?
#
loop_
_entity_poly.entity_id
_entity_poly.type
_entity_poly.pdbx_seq_one_letter_code
_entity_poly.pdbx_strand_id
1 'polypeptide(L)'
;MQMRIRKNTVSLIRTVYDPSIKRGRSVLLGTVPLNATTVPDELYAKLTNEEQAYLDGWLRANQKHLFREASQRFAKEMPEMLEKVASWYRVQRKTPELAALANSSREAWTEVLAAMVDAGVGRTRNRSPKKKPA
;
A
#
# COMPACT_ATOMS: atom_id res chain seq x y z
N MET A 1 -0.08 26.15 -5.29
CA MET A 1 -0.25 25.59 -3.92
C MET A 1 1.01 24.84 -3.50
N GLN A 2 1.38 24.92 -2.21
CA GLN A 2 2.45 24.12 -1.61
C GLN A 2 1.85 23.08 -0.66
N MET A 3 2.38 21.86 -0.69
CA MET A 3 2.06 20.84 0.31
C MET A 3 3.22 20.68 1.29
N ARG A 4 2.92 20.63 2.59
CA ARG A 4 3.91 20.40 3.63
C ARG A 4 3.58 19.14 4.40
N ILE A 5 4.45 18.13 4.28
CA ILE A 5 4.31 16.86 4.99
C ILE A 5 4.95 16.99 6.39
N ARG A 6 4.22 16.59 7.42
CA ARG A 6 4.69 16.50 8.80
C ARG A 6 4.18 15.22 9.43
N LYS A 7 5.11 14.31 9.78
CA LYS A 7 4.80 12.99 10.37
C LYS A 7 3.69 12.28 9.58
N ASN A 8 2.46 12.28 10.11
CA ASN A 8 1.30 11.61 9.53
C ASN A 8 0.27 12.57 8.89
N THR A 9 0.63 13.82 8.65
CA THR A 9 -0.29 14.84 8.13
C THR A 9 0.34 15.65 7.01
N VAL A 10 -0.49 16.12 6.10
CA VAL A 10 -0.12 16.99 4.99
C VAL A 10 -0.92 18.27 5.10
N SER A 11 -0.23 19.40 5.19
CA SER A 11 -0.83 20.73 5.23
C SER A 11 -0.84 21.32 3.83
N LEU A 12 -2.00 21.80 3.38
CA LEU A 12 -2.17 22.50 2.11
C LEU A 12 -2.04 24.00 2.34
N ILE A 13 -1.03 24.63 1.75
CA ILE A 13 -0.69 26.04 1.96
C ILE A 13 -0.74 26.76 0.62
N ARG A 14 -1.53 27.83 0.52
CA ARG A 14 -1.57 28.72 -0.64
C ARG A 14 -0.90 30.04 -0.29
N THR A 15 -0.04 30.55 -1.17
CA THR A 15 0.50 31.90 -1.04
C THR A 15 -0.42 32.86 -1.77
N VAL A 16 -0.96 33.85 -1.05
CA VAL A 16 -1.85 34.89 -1.58
C VAL A 16 -1.15 36.24 -1.40
N TYR A 17 -1.22 37.11 -2.41
CA TYR A 17 -0.65 38.45 -2.30
C TYR A 17 -1.43 39.29 -1.29
N ASP A 18 -0.74 39.87 -0.32
CA ASP A 18 -1.31 40.75 0.68
C ASP A 18 -0.86 42.20 0.38
N PRO A 19 -1.77 43.06 -0.12
CA PRO A 19 -1.44 44.42 -0.54
C PRO A 19 -1.03 45.33 0.63
N SER A 20 -1.44 45.01 1.88
CA SER A 20 -1.09 45.80 3.06
C SER A 20 0.39 45.67 3.41
N ILE A 21 0.99 44.49 3.19
CA ILE A 21 2.42 44.24 3.42
C ILE A 21 3.24 44.20 2.12
N LYS A 22 2.59 44.43 0.96
CA LYS A 22 3.17 44.35 -0.40
C LYS A 22 3.94 43.06 -0.67
N ARG A 23 3.55 41.95 -0.04
CA ARG A 23 4.26 40.65 -0.07
C ARG A 23 3.25 39.51 -0.08
N GLY A 24 3.71 38.33 -0.52
CA GLY A 24 2.91 37.10 -0.43
C GLY A 24 2.77 36.64 1.01
N ARG A 25 1.54 36.36 1.44
CA ARG A 25 1.20 35.75 2.74
C ARG A 25 0.79 34.30 2.52
N SER A 26 1.33 33.40 3.33
CA SER A 26 0.95 31.98 3.32
C SER A 26 -0.34 31.78 4.11
N VAL A 27 -1.34 31.18 3.47
CA VAL A 27 -2.63 30.82 4.04
C VAL A 27 -2.74 29.30 4.09
N LEU A 28 -3.01 28.76 5.28
CA LEU A 28 -3.32 27.35 5.45
C LEU A 28 -4.76 27.09 5.00
N LEU A 29 -4.94 26.27 3.97
CA LEU A 29 -6.26 25.90 3.46
C LEU A 29 -6.89 24.77 4.31
N GLY A 30 -6.04 23.85 4.79
CA GLY A 30 -6.41 22.75 5.66
C GLY A 30 -5.34 21.69 5.75
N THR A 31 -5.67 20.61 6.45
CA THR A 31 -4.79 19.47 6.69
C THR A 31 -5.49 18.17 6.32
N VAL A 32 -4.75 17.24 5.72
CA VAL A 32 -5.20 15.88 5.43
C VAL A 32 -4.24 14.85 6.03
N PRO A 33 -4.72 13.68 6.48
CA PRO A 33 -3.83 12.58 6.85
C PRO A 33 -2.91 12.15 5.70
N LEU A 34 -1.71 11.67 6.01
CA LEU A 34 -0.77 11.17 5.00
C LEU A 34 -1.30 9.91 4.30
N ASN A 35 -2.09 9.10 5.01
CA ASN A 35 -2.74 7.91 4.49
C ASN A 35 -4.16 8.18 3.95
N ALA A 36 -4.55 9.45 3.78
CA ALA A 36 -5.89 9.79 3.33
C ALA A 36 -6.16 9.22 1.94
N THR A 37 -7.31 8.55 1.79
CA THR A 37 -7.81 8.09 0.49
C THR A 37 -8.70 9.13 -0.16
N THR A 38 -9.40 9.91 0.65
CA THR A 38 -10.34 10.95 0.25
C THR A 38 -10.05 12.24 1.01
N VAL A 39 -10.41 13.37 0.41
CA VAL A 39 -10.29 14.70 1.01
C VAL A 39 -11.66 15.10 1.54
N PRO A 40 -11.77 15.72 2.73
CA PRO A 40 -13.04 16.27 3.20
C PRO A 40 -13.61 17.30 2.21
N ASP A 41 -14.91 17.23 1.93
CA ASP A 41 -15.58 18.10 0.95
C ASP A 41 -15.38 19.59 1.25
N GLU A 42 -15.37 19.97 2.54
CA GLU A 42 -15.11 21.34 2.99
C GLU A 42 -13.73 21.87 2.60
N LEU A 43 -12.72 21.00 2.54
CA LEU A 43 -11.37 21.35 2.10
C LEU A 43 -11.29 21.36 0.58
N TYR A 44 -11.94 20.41 -0.08
CA TYR A 44 -11.99 20.32 -1.53
C TYR A 44 -12.65 21.57 -2.15
N ALA A 45 -13.72 22.08 -1.52
CA ALA A 45 -14.43 23.29 -1.94
C ALA A 45 -13.57 24.58 -1.85
N LYS A 46 -12.50 24.59 -1.05
CA LYS A 46 -11.60 25.76 -0.91
C LYS A 46 -10.52 25.81 -1.99
N LEU A 47 -10.33 24.73 -2.73
CA LEU A 47 -9.29 24.58 -3.75
C LEU A 47 -9.79 25.06 -5.11
N THR A 48 -8.88 25.59 -5.93
CA THR A 48 -9.18 25.85 -7.34
C THR A 48 -9.17 24.53 -8.12
N ASN A 49 -9.76 24.50 -9.33
CA ASN A 49 -9.77 23.29 -10.17
C ASN A 49 -8.36 22.75 -10.45
N GLU A 50 -7.38 23.64 -10.64
CA GLU A 50 -5.97 23.25 -10.84
C GLU A 50 -5.36 22.63 -9.58
N GLU A 51 -5.69 23.17 -8.41
CA GLU A 51 -5.19 22.66 -7.13
C GLU A 51 -5.87 21.35 -6.73
N GLN A 52 -7.15 21.17 -7.07
CA GLN A 52 -7.86 19.91 -6.95
C GLN A 52 -7.19 18.83 -7.79
N ALA A 53 -6.94 19.10 -9.07
CA ALA A 53 -6.23 18.17 -9.96
C ALA A 53 -4.83 17.82 -9.45
N TYR A 54 -4.10 18.81 -8.92
CA TYR A 54 -2.79 18.58 -8.29
C TYR A 54 -2.89 17.72 -7.02
N LEU A 55 -3.88 17.96 -6.17
CA LEU A 55 -4.12 17.18 -4.95
C LEU A 55 -4.51 15.73 -5.28
N ASP A 56 -5.39 15.51 -6.24
CA ASP A 56 -5.82 14.19 -6.66
C ASP A 56 -4.67 13.38 -7.28
N GLY A 57 -3.84 14.05 -8.10
CA GLY A 57 -2.62 13.45 -8.64
C GLY A 57 -1.64 13.05 -7.54
N TRP A 58 -1.44 13.92 -6.55
CA TRP A 58 -0.58 13.64 -5.41
C TRP A 58 -1.11 12.49 -4.54
N LEU A 59 -2.41 12.45 -4.23
CA LEU A 59 -3.03 11.39 -3.44
C LEU A 59 -2.85 10.02 -4.09
N ARG A 60 -3.07 9.93 -5.40
CA ARG A 60 -2.87 8.68 -6.16
C ARG A 60 -1.40 8.23 -6.13
N ALA A 61 -0.46 9.16 -6.32
CA ALA A 61 0.97 8.85 -6.27
C ALA A 61 1.40 8.40 -4.87
N ASN A 62 0.92 9.09 -3.84
CA ASN A 62 1.22 8.79 -2.44
C ASN A 62 0.63 7.43 -2.01
N GLN A 63 -0.59 7.08 -2.45
CA GLN A 63 -1.17 5.75 -2.21
C GLN A 63 -0.30 4.64 -2.82
N LYS A 64 0.14 4.81 -4.07
CA LYS A 64 1.04 3.84 -4.72
C LYS A 64 2.36 3.70 -3.96
N HIS A 65 2.90 4.81 -3.49
CA HIS A 65 4.13 4.82 -2.68
C HIS A 65 3.95 4.06 -1.36
N LEU A 66 2.92 4.42 -0.58
CA LEU A 66 2.61 3.76 0.69
C LEU A 66 2.31 2.27 0.51
N PHE A 67 1.57 1.91 -0.54
CA PHE A 67 1.29 0.52 -0.86
C PHE A 67 2.57 -0.27 -1.17
N ARG A 68 3.48 0.31 -1.97
CA ARG A 68 4.76 -0.30 -2.30
C ARG A 68 5.63 -0.49 -1.06
N GLU A 69 5.74 0.53 -0.20
CA GLU A 69 6.49 0.45 1.05
C GLU A 69 5.91 -0.61 1.99
N ALA A 70 4.59 -0.62 2.18
CA ALA A 70 3.91 -1.62 3.00
C ALA A 70 4.14 -3.04 2.45
N SER A 71 3.98 -3.23 1.14
CA SER A 71 4.21 -4.52 0.49
C SER A 71 5.66 -5.00 0.66
N GLN A 72 6.62 -4.10 0.52
CA GLN A 72 8.04 -4.43 0.73
C GLN A 72 8.32 -4.80 2.19
N ARG A 73 7.74 -4.09 3.15
CA ARG A 73 7.87 -4.42 4.57
C ARG A 73 7.30 -5.81 4.86
N PHE A 74 6.07 -6.09 4.42
CA PHE A 74 5.46 -7.41 4.61
C PHE A 74 6.26 -8.53 3.94
N ALA A 75 6.82 -8.30 2.75
CA ALA A 75 7.68 -9.28 2.09
C ALA A 75 8.94 -9.60 2.91
N LYS A 76 9.50 -8.61 3.62
CA LYS A 76 10.67 -8.80 4.50
C LYS A 76 10.31 -9.49 5.82
N GLU A 77 9.13 -9.22 6.37
CA GLU A 77 8.64 -9.83 7.62
C GLU A 77 8.05 -11.24 7.41
N MET A 78 7.70 -11.59 6.17
CA MET A 78 7.07 -12.87 5.81
C MET A 78 7.83 -14.10 6.35
N PRO A 79 9.17 -14.23 6.25
CA PRO A 79 9.86 -15.42 6.73
C PRO A 79 9.65 -15.68 8.23
N GLU A 80 9.77 -14.65 9.05
CA GLU A 80 9.56 -14.74 10.50
C GLU A 80 8.10 -15.09 10.83
N MET A 81 7.14 -14.49 10.10
CA MET A 81 5.73 -14.81 10.24
C MET A 81 5.45 -16.29 9.90
N LEU A 82 6.05 -16.82 8.83
CA LEU A 82 5.90 -18.22 8.43
C LEU A 82 6.45 -19.20 9.46
N GLU A 83 7.59 -18.88 10.09
CA GLU A 83 8.14 -19.70 11.18
C GLU A 83 7.20 -19.77 12.39
N LYS A 84 6.62 -18.64 12.76
CA LYS A 84 5.62 -18.56 13.84
C LYS A 84 4.37 -19.37 13.51
N VAL A 85 3.83 -19.21 12.30
CA VAL A 85 2.66 -19.96 11.82
C VAL A 85 2.93 -21.46 11.79
N ALA A 86 4.09 -21.89 11.26
CA ALA A 86 4.47 -23.30 11.24
C ALA A 86 4.58 -23.89 12.65
N SER A 87 5.18 -23.14 13.57
CA SER A 87 5.31 -23.56 14.98
C SER A 87 3.96 -23.69 15.65
N TRP A 88 3.03 -22.77 15.39
CA TRP A 88 1.66 -22.84 15.89
C TRP A 88 0.92 -24.09 15.38
N TYR A 89 0.98 -24.39 14.09
CA TYR A 89 0.33 -25.58 13.51
C TYR A 89 0.82 -26.90 14.12
N ARG A 90 2.11 -27.01 14.47
CA ARG A 90 2.71 -28.25 15.01
C ARG A 90 2.11 -28.70 16.35
N VAL A 91 1.58 -27.77 17.14
CA VAL A 91 1.01 -28.06 18.47
C VAL A 91 -0.52 -28.17 18.46
N GLN A 92 -1.16 -27.93 17.31
CA GLN A 92 -2.62 -27.99 17.21
C GLN A 92 -3.13 -29.43 17.07
N ARG A 93 -4.33 -29.68 17.61
CA ARG A 93 -5.09 -30.90 17.31
C ARG A 93 -5.80 -30.75 15.97
N LYS A 94 -5.87 -31.84 15.22
CA LYS A 94 -6.57 -31.86 13.93
C LYS A 94 -8.08 -31.65 14.14
N THR A 95 -8.60 -30.57 13.58
CA THR A 95 -10.04 -30.27 13.51
C THR A 95 -10.43 -29.93 12.07
N PRO A 96 -11.73 -30.05 11.70
CA PRO A 96 -12.20 -29.60 10.39
C PRO A 96 -11.89 -28.13 10.10
N GLU A 97 -12.02 -27.26 11.10
CA GLU A 97 -11.69 -25.83 11.01
C GLU A 97 -10.21 -25.59 10.73
N LEU A 98 -9.32 -26.32 11.42
CA LEU A 98 -7.88 -26.24 11.18
C LEU A 98 -7.52 -26.68 9.76
N ALA A 99 -8.21 -27.70 9.24
CA ALA A 99 -8.03 -28.16 7.87
C ALA A 99 -8.48 -27.10 6.85
N ALA A 100 -9.59 -26.42 7.10
CA ALA A 100 -10.07 -25.32 6.26
C ALA A 100 -9.08 -24.14 6.26
N LEU A 101 -8.60 -23.71 7.43
CA LEU A 101 -7.58 -22.66 7.54
C LEU A 101 -6.29 -23.03 6.81
N ALA A 102 -5.85 -24.29 6.91
CA ALA A 102 -4.68 -24.78 6.21
C ALA A 102 -4.86 -24.76 4.68
N ASN A 103 -6.08 -24.99 4.17
CA ASN A 103 -6.36 -24.89 2.74
C ASN A 103 -6.26 -23.44 2.25
N SER A 104 -6.90 -22.48 2.92
CA SER A 104 -6.77 -21.06 2.58
C SER A 104 -5.32 -20.58 2.66
N SER A 105 -4.56 -21.06 3.66
CA SER A 105 -3.13 -20.76 3.78
C SER A 105 -2.33 -21.29 2.58
N ARG A 106 -2.64 -22.49 2.08
CA ARG A 106 -1.99 -23.09 0.89
C ARG A 106 -2.33 -22.34 -0.40
N GLU A 107 -3.58 -21.92 -0.57
CA GLU A 107 -4.00 -21.11 -1.73
C GLU A 107 -3.23 -19.79 -1.76
N ALA A 108 -3.22 -19.05 -0.64
CA ALA A 108 -2.44 -17.82 -0.52
C ALA A 108 -0.94 -18.05 -0.78
N TRP A 109 -0.37 -19.14 -0.24
CA TRP A 109 1.03 -19.49 -0.50
C TRP A 109 1.31 -19.81 -1.97
N THR A 110 0.34 -20.42 -2.66
CA THR A 110 0.47 -20.74 -4.10
C THR A 110 0.56 -19.46 -4.93
N GLU A 111 -0.26 -18.46 -4.64
CA GLU A 111 -0.19 -17.14 -5.29
C GLU A 111 1.15 -16.45 -5.05
N VAL A 112 1.69 -16.51 -3.83
CA VAL A 112 3.01 -15.96 -3.51
C VAL A 112 4.11 -16.66 -4.31
N LEU A 113 4.08 -17.99 -4.38
CA LEU A 113 5.05 -18.76 -5.16
C LEU A 113 4.95 -18.46 -6.67
N ALA A 114 3.73 -18.30 -7.20
CA ALA A 114 3.51 -17.91 -8.59
C ALA A 114 4.12 -16.52 -8.87
N ALA A 115 3.84 -15.54 -8.00
CA ALA A 115 4.41 -14.20 -8.11
C ALA A 115 5.95 -14.20 -8.05
N MET A 116 6.56 -15.09 -7.24
CA MET A 116 8.02 -15.25 -7.23
C MET A 116 8.55 -15.81 -8.56
N VAL A 117 7.84 -16.75 -9.18
CA VAL A 117 8.20 -17.29 -10.51
C VAL A 117 8.08 -16.20 -11.58
N ASP A 118 7.00 -15.43 -11.57
CA ASP A 118 6.79 -14.31 -12.51
C ASP A 118 7.85 -13.22 -12.34
N ALA A 119 8.34 -13.01 -11.11
CA ALA A 119 9.46 -12.12 -10.80
C ALA A 119 10.85 -12.71 -11.14
N GLY A 120 10.92 -13.94 -11.65
CA GLY A 120 12.17 -14.59 -12.06
C GLY A 120 13.05 -15.11 -10.93
N VAL A 121 12.58 -15.08 -9.69
CA VAL A 121 13.32 -15.54 -8.48
C VAL A 121 12.74 -16.82 -7.88
N GLY A 122 11.60 -17.28 -8.39
CA GLY A 122 10.93 -18.48 -7.94
C GLY A 122 11.56 -19.75 -8.49
N ARG A 123 11.29 -20.87 -7.81
CA ARG A 123 11.65 -22.19 -8.33
C ARG A 123 10.77 -22.51 -9.54
N THR A 124 11.32 -22.44 -10.75
CA THR A 124 10.67 -23.00 -11.93
C THR A 124 10.56 -24.52 -11.76
N ARG A 125 9.33 -24.98 -11.64
CA ARG A 125 9.04 -26.41 -11.62
C ARG A 125 9.33 -26.95 -13.02
N ASN A 126 10.49 -27.58 -13.21
CA ASN A 126 10.78 -28.42 -14.37
C ASN A 126 9.71 -29.52 -14.42
N ARG A 127 8.61 -29.30 -15.14
CA ARG A 127 7.67 -30.36 -15.47
C ARG A 127 8.42 -31.28 -16.43
N SER A 128 8.85 -32.44 -15.94
CA SER A 128 9.35 -33.51 -16.81
C SER A 128 8.32 -33.75 -17.92
N PRO A 129 8.72 -33.76 -19.21
CA PRO A 129 7.77 -33.98 -20.29
C PRO A 129 7.12 -35.36 -20.09
N LYS A 130 5.78 -35.42 -20.11
CA LYS A 130 5.05 -36.68 -20.14
C LYS A 130 5.55 -37.48 -21.35
N LYS A 131 6.19 -38.63 -21.11
CA LYS A 131 6.46 -39.61 -22.18
C LYS A 131 5.13 -39.93 -22.86
N LYS A 132 5.02 -39.65 -24.16
CA LYS A 132 3.90 -40.13 -24.97
C LYS A 132 3.91 -41.67 -24.94
N PRO A 133 2.77 -42.33 -24.74
CA PRO A 133 2.70 -43.78 -24.94
C PRO A 133 3.01 -44.09 -26.41
N ALA A 134 3.78 -45.17 -26.60
CA ALA A 134 4.17 -45.71 -27.89
C ALA A 134 2.97 -46.31 -28.63
#